data_AF-A0A2D5JPL9-F1
#
_entry.id   AF-A0A2D5JPL9-F1
#
_cell.length_a   1.000
_cell.length_b   1.000
_cell.length_c   1.000
_cell.angle_alpha   90.00
_cell.angle_beta   90.00
_cell.angle_gamma   90.00
#
_symmetry.space_group_name_H-M   'P 1'
#
loop_
_entity.id
_entity.type
_entity.pdbx_description
1 polymer ?
#
loop_
_entity_poly.entity_id
_entity_poly.type
_entity_poly.pdbx_seq_one_letter_code
_entity_poly.pdbx_strand_id
1 'polypeptide(L)' 'MSLSKFESMLKTNSIYFFDLVEFEEIIVHYLDTGKHSLAKKAVKLGLEQHPTSVDLKLLEI' A
#
# COMPACT_ATOMS: atom_id res chain seq x y z
N MET A 1 -10.53 4.85 -6.13
CA MET A 1 -10.65 5.87 -5.08
C MET A 1 -9.46 5.81 -4.13
N SER A 2 -9.11 4.62 -3.66
CA SER A 2 -8.02 4.34 -2.72
C SER A 2 -6.63 4.66 -3.27
N LEU A 3 -6.36 4.37 -4.55
CA LEU A 3 -5.10 4.75 -5.22
C LEU A 3 -4.86 6.27 -5.19
N SER A 4 -5.82 7.08 -5.63
CA SER A 4 -5.68 8.54 -5.65
C SER A 4 -5.55 9.13 -4.23
N LYS A 5 -6.23 8.53 -3.23
CA LYS A 5 -6.10 8.89 -1.82
C LYS A 5 -4.70 8.55 -1.29
N PHE A 6 -4.16 7.40 -1.65
CA PHE A 6 -2.79 6.99 -1.29
C PHE A 6 -1.75 7.88 -1.97
N GLU A 7 -1.91 8.23 -3.24
CA GLU A 7 -1.03 9.18 -3.92
C GLU A 7 -1.09 10.58 -3.30
N SER A 8 -2.27 11.02 -2.88
CA SER A 8 -2.42 12.27 -2.13
C SER A 8 -1.68 12.21 -0.79
N MET A 9 -1.83 11.10 -0.04
CA MET A 9 -1.10 10.82 1.20
C MET A 9 0.40 11.03 1.04
N LEU A 10 0.97 10.45 -0.01
CA LEU A 10 2.40 10.50 -0.31
C LEU A 10 2.87 11.93 -0.66
N LYS A 11 2.01 12.74 -1.28
CA LYS A 11 2.32 14.11 -1.68
C LYS A 11 2.17 15.11 -0.54
N THR A 12 1.13 14.97 0.27
CA THR A 12 0.81 15.91 1.37
C THR A 12 1.48 15.54 2.69
N ASN A 13 2.14 14.36 2.73
CA ASN A 13 2.72 13.79 3.95
C ASN A 13 1.71 13.66 5.10
N SER A 14 0.42 13.53 4.75
CA SER A 14 -0.67 13.31 5.69
C SER A 14 -0.82 11.83 5.98
N ILE A 15 -1.31 11.45 7.16
CA ILE A 15 -1.54 10.04 7.50
C ILE A 15 -2.99 9.69 7.16
N TYR A 16 -3.18 8.72 6.27
CA TYR A 16 -4.48 8.12 6.01
C TYR A 16 -4.47 6.63 6.35
N PHE A 17 -5.62 6.16 6.83
CA PHE A 17 -5.87 4.75 7.08
C PHE A 17 -6.54 4.12 5.87
N PHE A 18 -6.13 2.88 5.60
CA PHE A 18 -6.69 2.02 4.57
C PHE A 18 -6.94 0.65 5.19
N ASP A 19 -7.99 -0.03 4.74
CA ASP A 19 -8.18 -1.43 5.08
C ASP A 19 -7.27 -2.35 4.24
N LEU A 20 -7.28 -3.65 4.54
CA LEU A 20 -6.43 -4.63 3.86
C LEU A 20 -6.72 -4.72 2.36
N VAL A 21 -7.99 -4.66 1.97
CA VAL A 21 -8.42 -4.78 0.57
C VAL A 21 -7.94 -3.56 -0.21
N GLU A 22 -8.07 -2.37 0.37
CA GLU A 22 -7.55 -1.14 -0.23
C GLU A 22 -6.03 -1.19 -0.43
N PHE A 23 -5.28 -1.70 0.55
CA PHE A 23 -3.83 -1.88 0.39
C PHE A 23 -3.51 -2.89 -0.72
N GLU A 24 -4.22 -4.02 -0.79
CA GLU A 24 -4.02 -5.02 -1.83
C GLU A 24 -4.23 -4.45 -3.23
N GLU A 25 -5.33 -3.71 -3.45
CA GLU A 25 -5.58 -3.03 -4.73
C GLU A 25 -4.47 -2.03 -5.10
N ILE A 26 -3.99 -1.24 -4.12
CA ILE A 26 -2.90 -0.28 -4.32
C ILE A 26 -1.60 -1.01 -4.70
N ILE A 27 -1.26 -2.08 -3.98
CA ILE A 27 -0.03 -2.86 -4.20
C ILE A 27 -0.06 -3.50 -5.58
N VAL A 28 -1.16 -4.22 -5.91
CA VAL A 28 -1.34 -4.88 -7.21
C VAL A 28 -1.25 -3.86 -8.34
N HIS A 29 -1.90 -2.70 -8.22
CA HIS A 29 -1.81 -1.65 -9.22
C HIS A 29 -0.37 -1.19 -9.47
N TYR A 30 0.43 -0.99 -8.41
CA TYR A 30 1.83 -0.60 -8.56
C TYR A 30 2.72 -1.71 -9.10
N LEU A 31 2.39 -2.98 -8.84
CA LEU A 31 3.08 -4.12 -9.45
C LEU A 31 2.77 -4.22 -10.95
N ASP A 32 1.50 -4.17 -11.35
CA ASP A 32 1.07 -4.22 -12.76
C ASP A 32 1.65 -3.08 -13.60
N THR A 33 1.81 -1.90 -12.99
CA THR A 33 2.39 -0.73 -13.67
C THR A 33 3.92 -0.68 -13.61
N GLY A 34 4.58 -1.70 -13.06
CA GLY A 34 6.04 -1.79 -12.94
C GLY A 34 6.67 -0.83 -11.93
N LYS A 35 5.85 -0.17 -11.10
CA LYS A 35 6.30 0.79 -10.07
C LYS A 35 6.64 0.08 -8.76
N HIS A 36 7.57 -0.87 -8.82
CA HIS A 36 7.93 -1.75 -7.70
C HIS A 36 8.29 -1.00 -6.40
N SER A 37 8.98 0.15 -6.49
CA SER A 37 9.32 0.95 -5.31
C SER A 37 8.08 1.49 -4.57
N LEU A 38 7.02 1.84 -5.30
CA LEU A 38 5.76 2.29 -4.69
C LEU A 38 4.97 1.11 -4.13
N ALA A 39 4.97 -0.04 -4.83
CA ALA A 39 4.39 -1.27 -4.31
C ALA A 39 5.02 -1.67 -2.96
N LYS A 40 6.36 -1.71 -2.88
CA LYS A 40 7.08 -1.99 -1.62
C LYS A 40 6.72 -0.99 -0.51
N LYS A 41 6.57 0.29 -0.87
CA LYS A 41 6.17 1.32 0.10
C LYS A 41 4.74 1.13 0.60
N ALA A 42 3.82 0.72 -0.26
CA ALA A 42 2.44 0.37 0.12
C ALA A 42 2.41 -0.87 1.01
N VAL A 43 3.18 -1.93 0.71
CA VAL A 43 3.34 -3.11 1.58
C VAL A 43 3.83 -2.71 2.96
N LYS A 44 4.90 -1.91 3.04
CA LYS A 44 5.45 -1.45 4.33
C LYS A 44 4.43 -0.68 5.16
N LEU A 45 3.76 0.31 4.55
CA LEU A 45 2.73 1.10 5.24
C LEU A 45 1.52 0.23 5.66
N GLY A 46 1.16 -0.75 4.83
CA GLY A 46 0.13 -1.74 5.16
C GLY A 46 0.50 -2.56 6.39
N LEU A 47 1.74 -3.03 6.48
CA LEU A 47 2.24 -3.80 7.63
C LEU A 47 2.39 -2.96 8.89
N GLU A 48 2.68 -1.66 8.77
CA GLU A 48 2.70 -0.74 9.92
C GLU A 48 1.28 -0.54 10.51
N GLN A 49 0.22 -0.56 9.69
CA GLN A 49 -1.17 -0.47 10.15
C GLN A 49 -1.77 -1.82 10.54
N HIS A 50 -1.38 -2.89 9.85
CA HIS A 50 -1.91 -4.25 9.99
C HIS A 50 -0.77 -5.27 10.20
N PRO A 51 -0.05 -5.22 11.36
CA PRO A 51 1.17 -6.00 11.58
C PRO A 51 0.97 -7.51 11.65
N THR A 52 -0.26 -7.97 11.84
CA THR A 52 -0.63 -9.39 11.91
C THR A 52 -1.12 -9.95 10.57
N SER A 53 -1.27 -9.12 9.54
CA SER A 53 -1.72 -9.58 8.22
C SER A 53 -0.71 -10.56 7.61
N VAL A 54 -1.19 -11.75 7.26
CA VAL A 54 -0.39 -12.78 6.58
C VAL A 54 -0.24 -12.44 5.10
N ASP A 55 -1.29 -11.91 4.48
CA ASP A 55 -1.33 -11.55 3.06
C ASP A 55 -0.29 -10.48 2.74
N LEU A 56 -0.20 -9.43 3.55
CA LEU A 56 0.81 -8.38 3.36
C LEU A 56 2.25 -8.89 3.59
N LYS A 57 2.44 -9.86 4.49
CA LYS A 57 3.76 -10.48 4.73
C LYS A 57 4.22 -11.33 3.56
N LEU A 58 3.31 -11.97 2.85
CA LEU A 58 3.63 -12.73 1.63
C LEU A 58 4.11 -11.82 0.49
N LEU A 59 3.70 -10.54 0.52
CA LEU A 59 4.08 -9.52 -0.46
C LEU A 59 5.37 -8.76 -0.08
N GLU A 60 5.94 -9.02 1.10
CA GLU A 60 7.20 -8.43 1.54
C GLU A 60 8.38 -9.04 0.77
N ILE A 61 8.98 -8.26 -0.14
CA ILE A 61 10.13 -8.63 -1.00
C ILE A 61 11.25 -7.58 -0.99
#